data_AF-A0A7S3ZG87-F1
#
_entry.id   AF-A0A7S3ZG87-F1
#
_cell.length_a   1.000
_cell.length_b   1.000
_cell.length_c   1.000
_cell.angle_alpha   90.00
_cell.angle_beta   90.00
_cell.angle_gamma   90.00
#
_symmetry.space_group_name_H-M   'P 1'
#
loop_
_entity.id
_entity.type
_entity.pdbx_description
1 polymer ?
#
loop_
_entity_poly.entity_id
_entity_poly.type
_entity_poly.pdbx_seq_one_letter_code
_entity_poly.pdbx_strand_id
1 'polypeptide(L)'
;MPAGPKFRRFAAAAEWREGAQGSSMGRVTRRSLMSGGVVLAETLRQRIAAARVDPRQVYEETTVPIEQDLRRFLGDELSARDRAELKKKIKKEGSEWVAKYAKGGAVKGSESAKSYYIAIDAVIGFIQSDSPKPTKKFSNKVISKLDEGRSLLEIGK
;
A
#
# COMPACT_ATOMS: atom_id res chain seq x y z
N MET A 1 -46.17 9.17 -22.67
CA MET A 1 -46.79 10.25 -21.86
C MET A 1 -45.78 10.76 -20.84
N PRO A 2 -45.64 12.09 -20.69
CA PRO A 2 -44.62 12.76 -19.88
C PRO A 2 -45.14 13.16 -18.49
N ALA A 3 -44.22 13.44 -17.55
CA ALA A 3 -44.28 14.45 -16.47
C ALA A 3 -43.22 14.05 -15.41
N GLY A 4 -42.12 14.75 -15.19
CA GLY A 4 -42.01 16.19 -14.97
C GLY A 4 -42.13 16.48 -13.47
N PRO A 5 -41.03 16.80 -12.75
CA PRO A 5 -41.06 17.00 -11.30
C PRO A 5 -41.72 18.33 -10.92
N LYS A 6 -42.59 18.28 -9.92
CA LYS A 6 -43.35 19.42 -9.39
C LYS A 6 -42.49 20.27 -8.47
N PHE A 7 -42.22 21.50 -8.89
CA PHE A 7 -41.88 22.62 -8.02
C PHE A 7 -43.04 22.90 -7.05
N ARG A 8 -42.73 23.18 -5.78
CA ARG A 8 -43.47 24.17 -4.99
C ARG A 8 -42.52 24.98 -4.11
N ARG A 9 -42.35 26.24 -4.51
CA ARG A 9 -41.94 27.39 -3.70
C ARG A 9 -42.98 27.67 -2.60
N PHE A 10 -42.57 28.41 -1.57
CA PHE A 10 -43.23 29.49 -0.81
C PHE A 10 -42.54 29.52 0.58
N ALA A 11 -41.71 30.53 0.89
CA ALA A 11 -42.08 31.85 1.45
C ALA A 11 -42.71 31.70 2.87
N ALA A 12 -42.41 32.48 3.92
CA ALA A 12 -41.49 33.56 4.23
C ALA A 12 -41.58 33.81 5.77
N ALA A 13 -40.70 34.67 6.28
CA ALA A 13 -40.85 35.52 7.49
C ALA A 13 -40.77 34.87 8.89
N ALA A 14 -39.86 35.39 9.73
CA ALA A 14 -40.19 36.42 10.73
C ALA A 14 -38.92 36.85 11.51
N GLU A 15 -38.67 38.16 11.52
CA GLU A 15 -37.78 38.90 12.43
C GLU A 15 -38.11 38.64 13.90
N TRP A 16 -37.14 38.75 14.82
CA TRP A 16 -37.28 39.45 16.12
C TRP A 16 -35.89 39.79 16.72
N ARG A 17 -35.58 41.09 16.65
CA ARG A 17 -34.96 42.02 17.61
C ARG A 17 -33.68 41.74 18.43
N GLU A 18 -32.81 42.75 18.28
CA GLU A 18 -32.10 43.57 19.29
C GLU A 18 -31.04 42.94 20.22
N GLY A 19 -29.83 43.49 20.12
CA GLY A 19 -28.77 43.29 21.11
C GLY A 19 -27.47 44.04 20.80
N ALA A 20 -27.36 45.24 21.38
CA ALA A 20 -26.13 45.90 21.84
C ALA A 20 -25.15 46.54 20.83
N GLN A 21 -25.12 47.87 20.90
CA GLN A 21 -24.01 48.74 20.51
C GLN A 21 -22.81 48.52 21.45
N GLY A 22 -21.59 48.58 20.89
CA GLY A 22 -20.34 48.59 21.64
C GLY A 22 -19.18 49.14 20.82
N SER A 23 -18.83 50.39 21.10
CA SER A 23 -17.65 51.17 20.71
C SER A 23 -16.39 50.42 20.25
N SER A 24 -15.75 50.91 19.20
CA SER A 24 -14.57 51.81 19.31
C SER A 24 -13.68 51.73 18.07
N MET A 25 -13.19 52.90 17.66
CA MET A 25 -12.18 53.06 16.63
C MET A 25 -10.90 52.31 16.98
N GLY A 26 -10.55 51.34 16.16
CA GLY A 26 -9.18 50.84 16.03
C GLY A 26 -8.82 50.79 14.56
N ARG A 27 -8.04 51.77 14.08
CA ARG A 27 -7.39 51.69 12.78
C ARG A 27 -6.39 50.53 12.81
N VAL A 28 -6.81 49.37 12.31
CA VAL A 28 -5.90 48.25 12.05
C VAL A 28 -5.41 48.37 10.61
N THR A 29 -4.15 48.77 10.53
CA THR A 29 -3.28 48.83 9.37
C THR A 29 -3.47 47.60 8.46
N ARG A 30 -3.79 47.82 7.18
CA ARG A 30 -3.81 46.79 6.10
C ARG A 30 -2.40 46.28 5.77
N ARG A 31 -1.66 45.75 6.75
CA ARG A 31 -0.31 45.22 6.52
C ARG A 31 0.01 44.00 7.39
N SER A 32 -0.98 43.15 7.62
CA SER A 32 -0.77 41.87 8.30
C SER A 32 -1.78 40.81 7.83
N LEU A 33 -1.81 40.52 6.53
CA LEU A 33 -2.62 39.43 5.97
C LEU A 33 -1.88 38.59 4.92
N MET A 34 -0.55 38.74 4.77
CA MET A 34 0.23 38.02 3.75
C MET A 34 1.30 37.09 4.32
N SER A 35 1.19 36.69 5.59
CA SER A 35 2.16 35.76 6.23
C SER A 35 1.53 34.51 6.85
N GLY A 36 0.21 34.48 7.08
CA GLY A 36 -0.46 33.35 7.74
C GLY A 36 -0.81 32.18 6.80
N GLY A 37 -1.06 32.45 5.52
CA GLY A 37 -1.39 31.42 4.54
C GLY A 37 -0.20 30.58 4.08
N VAL A 38 1.01 31.17 4.08
CA VAL A 38 2.24 30.49 3.65
C VAL A 38 2.68 29.47 4.71
N VAL A 39 2.61 29.82 6.00
CA VAL A 39 3.06 28.93 7.09
C VAL A 39 2.18 27.69 7.24
N LEU A 40 0.86 27.80 7.03
CA LEU A 40 -0.09 26.68 7.08
C LEU A 40 0.03 25.76 5.86
N ALA A 41 0.26 26.32 4.67
CA ALA A 41 0.51 25.55 3.46
C ALA A 41 1.87 24.84 3.49
N GLU A 42 2.91 25.48 4.05
CA GLU A 42 4.24 24.90 4.24
C GLU A 42 4.19 23.74 5.25
N THR A 43 3.51 23.91 6.39
CA THR A 43 3.37 22.84 7.39
C THR A 43 2.47 21.70 6.93
N LEU A 44 1.41 21.96 6.15
CA LEU A 44 0.63 20.89 5.50
C LEU A 44 1.44 20.16 4.43
N ARG A 45 2.25 20.87 3.63
CA ARG A 45 3.18 20.25 2.67
C ARG A 45 4.26 19.42 3.36
N GLN A 46 4.84 19.92 4.45
CA GLN A 46 5.83 19.19 5.26
C GLN A 46 5.21 17.96 5.93
N ARG A 47 3.95 18.03 6.40
CA ARG A 47 3.22 16.87 6.96
C ARG A 47 2.85 15.83 5.91
N ILE A 48 2.46 16.26 4.71
CA ILE A 48 2.20 15.35 3.58
C ILE A 48 3.49 14.74 3.05
N ALA A 49 4.60 15.48 3.05
CA ALA A 49 5.93 14.99 2.68
C ALA A 49 6.48 13.97 3.68
N ALA A 50 6.26 14.18 4.99
CA ALA A 50 6.66 13.25 6.05
C ALA A 50 5.82 11.95 6.07
N ALA A 51 4.64 11.95 5.47
CA ALA A 51 3.76 10.79 5.37
C ALA A 51 3.89 10.00 4.05
N ARG A 52 4.79 10.41 3.14
CA ARG A 52 5.13 9.60 1.97
C ARG A 52 5.99 8.44 2.43
N VAL A 53 5.34 7.32 2.75
CA VAL A 53 6.03 6.04 2.91
C VAL A 53 6.75 5.76 1.59
N ASP A 54 8.06 5.57 1.66
CA ASP A 54 8.85 5.30 0.46
C ASP A 54 8.33 4.01 -0.18
N PRO A 55 7.88 4.03 -1.44
CA PRO A 55 7.29 2.86 -2.07
C PRO A 55 8.26 1.68 -2.17
N ARG A 56 9.58 1.94 -2.16
CA ARG A 56 10.62 0.93 -2.06
C ARG A 56 10.67 0.32 -0.67
N GLN A 57 10.59 1.13 0.39
CA GLN A 57 10.53 0.62 1.75
C GLN A 57 9.32 -0.29 1.96
N VAL A 58 8.14 0.11 1.46
CA VAL A 58 6.93 -0.73 1.49
C VAL A 58 7.14 -2.04 0.74
N TYR A 59 7.84 -1.99 -0.40
CA TYR A 59 8.18 -3.18 -1.17
C TYR A 59 9.11 -4.12 -0.39
N GLU A 60 10.16 -3.61 0.25
CA GLU A 60 11.08 -4.41 1.05
C GLU A 60 10.36 -5.04 2.25
N GLU A 61 9.59 -4.25 3.01
CA GLU A 61 8.82 -4.71 4.17
C GLU A 61 7.79 -5.79 3.83
N THR A 62 7.28 -5.81 2.60
CA THR A 62 6.33 -6.83 2.14
C THR A 62 6.98 -8.02 1.44
N THR A 63 8.20 -7.88 0.93
CA THR A 63 8.89 -8.95 0.18
C THR A 63 9.68 -9.87 1.12
N VAL A 64 10.32 -9.31 2.15
CA VAL A 64 11.13 -10.10 3.09
C VAL A 64 10.32 -11.15 3.85
N PRO A 65 9.11 -10.87 4.37
CA PRO A 65 8.31 -11.88 5.04
C PRO A 65 7.90 -13.04 4.12
N ILE A 66 7.53 -12.73 2.87
CA ILE A 66 7.18 -13.75 1.87
C ILE A 66 8.39 -14.62 1.55
N GLU A 67 9.58 -14.04 1.41
CA GLU A 67 10.82 -14.78 1.22
C GLU A 67 11.06 -15.78 2.36
N GLN A 68 10.91 -15.33 3.61
CA GLN A 68 11.07 -16.19 4.79
C GLN A 68 10.07 -17.34 4.79
N ASP A 69 8.80 -17.08 4.45
CA ASP A 69 7.79 -18.12 4.33
C ASP A 69 8.13 -19.11 3.21
N LEU A 70 8.58 -18.65 2.04
CA LEU A 70 9.00 -19.53 0.95
C LEU A 70 10.19 -20.40 1.37
N ARG A 71 11.21 -19.82 2.01
CA ARG A 71 12.36 -20.60 2.51
C ARG A 71 11.92 -21.64 3.54
N ARG A 72 11.03 -21.26 4.46
CA ARG A 72 10.45 -22.19 5.43
C ARG A 72 9.72 -23.32 4.72
N PHE A 73 8.85 -23.02 3.76
CA PHE A 73 8.09 -24.01 2.97
C PHE A 73 8.97 -25.05 2.28
N LEU A 74 10.05 -24.58 1.67
CA LEU A 74 11.01 -25.39 0.93
C LEU A 74 11.90 -26.24 1.85
N GLY A 75 11.95 -25.91 3.14
CA GLY A 75 12.66 -26.63 4.17
C GLY A 75 12.08 -28.03 4.46
N ASP A 76 12.95 -28.86 5.04
CA ASP A 76 12.65 -30.25 5.34
C ASP A 76 11.94 -30.44 6.70
N GLU A 77 12.01 -29.45 7.61
CA GLU A 77 11.62 -29.55 9.02
C GLU A 77 10.22 -28.97 9.35
N LEU A 78 9.24 -29.20 8.47
CA LEU A 78 7.86 -28.76 8.71
C LEU A 78 6.94 -29.94 9.01
N SER A 79 6.15 -29.82 10.08
CA SER A 79 5.03 -30.74 10.31
C SER A 79 4.00 -30.65 9.17
N ALA A 80 3.18 -31.69 8.99
CA ALA A 80 2.14 -31.69 7.97
C ALA A 80 1.12 -30.54 8.17
N ARG A 81 0.80 -30.24 9.44
CA ARG A 81 -0.10 -29.14 9.80
C ARG A 81 0.51 -27.79 9.43
N ASP A 82 1.74 -27.53 9.86
CA ASP A 82 2.42 -26.26 9.59
C ASP A 82 2.57 -26.06 8.09
N ARG A 83 2.94 -27.11 7.35
CA ARG A 83 3.04 -27.06 5.89
C ARG A 83 1.71 -26.68 5.25
N ALA A 84 0.58 -27.21 5.72
CA ALA A 84 -0.75 -26.88 5.20
C ALA A 84 -1.14 -25.42 5.50
N GLU A 85 -0.87 -24.92 6.70
CA GLU A 85 -1.08 -23.51 7.07
C GLU A 85 -0.21 -22.59 6.22
N LEU A 86 1.05 -22.95 6.02
CA LEU A 86 2.01 -22.19 5.23
C LEU A 86 1.67 -22.19 3.73
N LYS A 87 1.18 -23.31 3.18
CA LYS A 87 0.63 -23.38 1.81
C LYS A 87 -0.48 -22.36 1.60
N LYS A 88 -1.41 -22.25 2.55
CA LYS A 88 -2.53 -21.27 2.48
C LYS A 88 -2.02 -19.84 2.57
N LYS A 89 -1.09 -19.58 3.48
CA LYS A 89 -0.46 -18.26 3.65
C LYS A 89 0.26 -17.81 2.38
N ILE A 90 1.17 -18.64 1.85
CA ILE A 90 1.92 -18.36 0.62
C ILE A 90 0.98 -18.15 -0.58
N LYS A 91 -0.06 -18.97 -0.70
CA LYS A 91 -1.02 -18.82 -1.81
C LYS A 91 -1.73 -17.46 -1.76
N LYS A 92 -2.12 -17.01 -0.57
CA LYS A 92 -2.79 -15.72 -0.38
C LYS A 92 -1.82 -14.56 -0.57
N GLU A 93 -0.79 -14.47 0.27
CA GLU A 93 0.16 -13.36 0.31
C GLU A 93 1.00 -13.28 -0.97
N GLY A 94 1.41 -14.41 -1.52
CA GLY A 94 2.11 -14.47 -2.81
C GLY A 94 1.25 -13.95 -3.96
N SER A 95 -0.04 -14.32 -4.02
CA SER A 95 -0.94 -13.80 -5.07
C SER A 95 -1.18 -12.30 -4.94
N GLU A 96 -1.36 -11.81 -3.71
CA GLU A 96 -1.49 -10.38 -3.40
C GLU A 96 -0.23 -9.61 -3.78
N TRP A 97 0.95 -10.13 -3.45
CA TRP A 97 2.24 -9.55 -3.82
C TRP A 97 2.43 -9.50 -5.34
N VAL A 98 2.12 -10.58 -6.07
CA VAL A 98 2.20 -10.62 -7.53
C VAL A 98 1.26 -9.61 -8.18
N ALA A 99 0.04 -9.48 -7.66
CA ALA A 99 -0.90 -8.46 -8.14
C ALA A 99 -0.38 -7.03 -7.89
N LYS A 100 0.25 -6.80 -6.73
CA LYS A 100 0.72 -5.48 -6.30
C LYS A 100 2.01 -5.01 -6.97
N TYR A 101 2.96 -5.92 -7.25
CA TYR A 101 4.33 -5.55 -7.67
C TYR A 101 4.76 -6.13 -9.02
N ALA A 102 4.22 -7.29 -9.44
CA ALA A 102 4.59 -7.89 -10.72
C ALA A 102 3.71 -7.37 -11.87
N LYS A 103 2.40 -7.22 -11.66
CA LYS A 103 1.45 -6.75 -12.69
C LYS A 103 1.36 -5.22 -12.79
N GLY A 104 1.59 -4.53 -11.68
CA GLY A 104 1.55 -3.07 -11.52
C GLY A 104 2.51 -2.62 -10.40
N GLY A 105 2.54 -1.33 -10.09
CA GLY A 105 3.23 -0.81 -8.89
C GLY A 105 4.56 -0.10 -9.14
N ALA A 106 5.09 0.49 -8.07
CA ALA A 106 6.25 1.39 -8.09
C ALA A 106 7.59 0.72 -8.43
N VAL A 107 7.69 -0.60 -8.27
CA VAL A 107 8.89 -1.42 -8.54
C VAL A 107 8.73 -2.31 -9.77
N LYS A 108 7.66 -2.12 -10.55
CA LYS A 108 7.40 -2.91 -11.75
C LYS A 108 8.57 -2.78 -12.73
N GLY A 109 9.19 -3.91 -13.05
CA GLY A 109 10.31 -3.96 -13.99
C GLY A 109 11.69 -4.01 -13.34
N SER A 110 11.79 -3.84 -12.02
CA SER A 110 13.03 -4.07 -11.27
C SER A 110 13.48 -5.53 -11.43
N GLU A 111 14.78 -5.75 -11.43
CA GLU A 111 15.35 -7.09 -11.54
C GLU A 111 15.04 -7.90 -10.28
N SER A 112 15.04 -7.27 -9.09
CA SER A 112 14.61 -7.91 -7.85
C SER A 112 13.18 -8.46 -7.95
N ALA A 113 12.24 -7.65 -8.44
CA ALA A 113 10.82 -8.03 -8.51
C ALA A 113 10.59 -9.16 -9.50
N LYS A 114 11.35 -9.22 -10.60
CA LYS A 114 11.30 -10.34 -11.55
C LYS A 114 11.79 -11.64 -10.92
N SER A 115 12.90 -11.60 -10.18
CA SER A 115 13.45 -12.77 -9.50
C SER A 115 12.51 -13.32 -8.43
N TYR A 116 11.94 -12.45 -7.59
CA TYR A 116 10.91 -12.84 -6.63
C TYR A 116 9.63 -13.34 -7.31
N TYR A 117 9.19 -12.71 -8.40
CA TYR A 117 8.03 -13.17 -9.16
C TYR A 117 8.22 -14.61 -9.66
N ILE A 118 9.37 -14.93 -10.26
CA ILE A 118 9.68 -16.28 -10.74
C ILE A 118 9.63 -17.29 -9.59
N ALA A 119 10.20 -16.94 -8.42
CA ALA A 119 10.21 -17.79 -7.25
C ALA A 119 8.80 -18.03 -6.68
N ILE A 120 8.02 -16.96 -6.50
CA ILE A 120 6.65 -17.01 -5.96
C ILE A 120 5.73 -17.78 -6.90
N ASP A 121 5.76 -17.48 -8.20
CA ASP A 121 4.93 -18.13 -9.21
C ASP A 121 5.21 -19.64 -9.29
N ALA A 122 6.49 -20.03 -9.26
CA ALA A 122 6.89 -21.43 -9.24
C ALA A 122 6.35 -22.17 -7.99
N VAL A 123 6.42 -21.55 -6.80
CA VAL A 123 5.90 -22.17 -5.57
C VAL A 123 4.38 -22.23 -5.56
N ILE A 124 3.70 -21.18 -6.03
CA ILE A 124 2.23 -21.20 -6.18
C ILE A 124 1.81 -22.30 -7.15
N GLY A 125 2.48 -22.44 -8.29
CA GLY A 125 2.24 -23.50 -9.25
C GLY A 125 2.45 -24.90 -8.64
N PHE A 126 3.50 -25.08 -7.85
CA PHE A 126 3.74 -26.33 -7.11
C PHE A 126 2.66 -26.62 -6.06
N ILE A 127 2.17 -25.60 -5.36
CA ILE A 127 1.07 -25.75 -4.39
C ILE A 127 -0.23 -26.16 -5.10
N GLN A 128 -0.47 -25.63 -6.30
CA GLN A 128 -1.66 -25.95 -7.11
C GLN A 128 -1.63 -27.37 -7.67
N SER A 129 -0.45 -27.96 -7.91
CA SER A 129 -0.31 -29.36 -8.35
C SER A 129 -0.51 -30.38 -7.23
N ASP A 130 -0.96 -29.95 -6.04
CA ASP A 130 -1.18 -30.73 -4.81
C ASP A 130 -0.08 -31.74 -4.48
N SER A 131 1.17 -31.37 -4.79
CA SER A 131 2.31 -32.25 -4.59
C SER A 131 2.67 -32.30 -3.09
N PRO A 132 3.08 -33.47 -2.57
CA PRO A 132 3.23 -33.68 -1.13
C PRO A 132 4.39 -32.87 -0.56
N LYS A 133 5.56 -32.92 -1.20
CA LYS A 133 6.77 -32.22 -0.75
C LYS A 133 7.60 -31.73 -1.94
N PRO A 134 8.18 -30.51 -1.86
CA PRO A 134 9.12 -30.00 -2.86
C PRO A 134 10.32 -30.95 -3.03
N THR A 135 10.73 -31.20 -4.27
CA THR A 135 11.98 -31.94 -4.54
C THR A 135 13.19 -31.04 -4.29
N LYS A 136 14.34 -31.61 -3.91
CA LYS A 136 15.58 -30.83 -3.73
C LYS A 136 15.95 -29.98 -4.95
N LYS A 137 15.75 -30.52 -6.16
CA LYS A 137 16.00 -29.80 -7.42
C LYS A 137 15.10 -28.56 -7.55
N PHE A 138 13.82 -28.70 -7.21
CA PHE A 138 12.88 -27.59 -7.22
C PHE A 138 13.25 -26.56 -6.15
N SER A 139 13.49 -27.00 -4.91
CA SER A 139 13.88 -26.12 -3.81
C SER A 139 15.13 -25.32 -4.15
N ASN A 140 16.20 -25.95 -4.66
CA ASN A 140 17.43 -25.26 -5.02
C ASN A 140 17.22 -24.22 -6.13
N LYS A 141 16.37 -24.51 -7.12
CA LYS A 141 16.05 -23.57 -8.19
C LYS A 141 15.30 -22.34 -7.65
N VAL A 142 14.34 -22.54 -6.75
CA VAL A 142 13.59 -21.44 -6.13
C VAL A 142 14.49 -20.64 -5.19
N ILE A 143 15.26 -21.31 -4.32
CA ILE A 143 16.20 -20.67 -3.40
C ILE A 143 17.20 -19.79 -4.15
N SER A 144 17.79 -20.28 -5.25
CA SER A 144 18.68 -19.48 -6.08
C SER A 144 18.04 -18.19 -6.60
N LYS A 145 16.74 -18.22 -6.94
CA LYS A 145 16.00 -17.02 -7.36
C LYS A 145 15.66 -16.09 -6.21
N LEU A 146 15.43 -16.63 -5.01
CA LEU A 146 15.26 -15.83 -3.80
C LEU A 146 16.57 -15.12 -3.42
N ASP A 147 17.71 -15.81 -3.50
CA ASP A 147 19.03 -15.23 -3.23
C ASP A 147 19.36 -14.12 -4.25
N GLU A 148 19.12 -14.37 -5.55
CA GLU A 148 19.28 -13.37 -6.60
C GLU A 148 18.38 -12.14 -6.36
N GLY A 149 17.10 -12.37 -6.07
CA GLY A 149 16.15 -11.31 -5.73
C GLY A 149 16.58 -10.48 -4.52
N ARG A 150 17.11 -11.15 -3.48
CA ARG A 150 17.59 -10.51 -2.25
C ARG A 150 18.81 -9.63 -2.51
N SER A 151 19.81 -10.14 -3.23
CA SER A 151 20.99 -9.35 -3.59
C SER A 151 20.62 -8.13 -4.43
N LEU A 152 19.71 -8.27 -5.38
CA LEU A 152 19.24 -7.16 -6.21
C LEU A 152 18.47 -6.12 -5.40
N LEU A 153 17.65 -6.57 -4.43
CA LEU A 153 16.90 -5.70 -3.53
C LEU A 153 17.83 -4.86 -2.64
N GLU A 154 18.89 -5.46 -2.11
CA GLU A 154 19.90 -4.75 -1.30
C GLU A 154 20.69 -3.71 -2.12
N ILE A 155 20.96 -4.00 -3.39
CA ILE A 155 21.63 -3.07 -4.32
C ILE A 155 20.63 -2.02 -4.88
N GLY A 156 19.33 -2.28 -4.80
CA GLY A 156 18.27 -1.42 -5.31
C GLY A 156 17.99 -1.52 -6.81
N LYS A 157 18.10 -2.73 -7.36
CA LYS A 157 17.93 -3.03 -8.78
C LYS A 157 16.71 -3.88 -9.09
#